data_AF-A0A2V8SX23-F1
#
_entry.id   AF-A0A2V8SX23-F1
#
_cell.length_a   1.000
_cell.length_b   1.000
_cell.length_c   1.000
_cell.angle_alpha   90.00
_cell.angle_beta   90.00
_cell.angle_gamma   90.00
#
_symmetry.space_group_name_H-M   'P 1'
#
loop_
_entity.id
_entity.type
_entity.pdbx_description
1 polymer ?
#
loop_
_entity_poly.entity_id
_entity_poly.type
_entity_poly.pdbx_seq_one_letter_code
_entity_poly.pdbx_strand_id
1 'polypeptide(L)'
;MAYDEPPAWFMPMRETLGATLLLDGQAAEAERVFRADLERNPRNGRSLFGLWKALEAQHKTREAVVARREFEAAWKNADTQLKVEDL
;
A
#
# COMPACT_ATOMS: atom_id res chain seq x y z
N MET A 1 14.29 -11.04 -30.72
CA MET A 1 15.17 -10.73 -29.57
C MET A 1 14.36 -9.81 -28.67
N ALA A 2 13.56 -10.40 -27.78
CA ALA A 2 12.81 -9.66 -26.78
C ALA A 2 13.83 -9.19 -25.75
N TYR A 3 14.05 -7.88 -25.68
CA TYR A 3 14.86 -7.26 -24.64
C TYR A 3 14.00 -7.32 -23.37
N ASP A 4 14.18 -8.39 -22.59
CA ASP A 4 13.56 -8.55 -21.28
C ASP A 4 14.19 -7.52 -20.34
N GLU A 5 13.60 -6.33 -20.29
CA GLU A 5 13.73 -5.46 -19.12
C GLU A 5 13.46 -6.31 -17.86
N PRO A 6 14.25 -6.14 -16.78
CA PRO A 6 13.93 -6.82 -15.54
C PRO A 6 12.47 -6.49 -15.18
N PRO A 7 11.61 -7.47 -14.83
CA PRO A 7 10.21 -7.18 -14.55
C PRO A 7 10.18 -6.07 -13.49
N ALA A 8 9.36 -5.03 -13.70
CA ALA A 8 9.23 -3.80 -12.89
C ALA A 8 8.82 -4.01 -11.40
N TRP A 9 9.17 -5.14 -10.81
CA TRP A 9 8.61 -5.75 -9.60
C TRP A 9 9.70 -6.06 -8.57
N PHE A 10 10.78 -5.28 -8.53
CA PHE A 10 11.74 -5.30 -7.44
C PHE A 10 11.70 -3.98 -6.64
N MET A 11 11.20 -4.09 -5.40
CA MET A 11 11.52 -3.24 -4.22
C MET A 11 10.88 -1.82 -4.18
N PRO A 12 11.09 -1.00 -3.13
CA PRO A 12 10.17 -0.10 -2.40
C PRO A 12 9.36 0.93 -3.21
N MET A 13 9.66 1.04 -4.49
CA MET A 13 8.92 1.82 -5.47
C MET A 13 7.41 1.55 -5.43
N ARG A 14 6.88 0.40 -5.02
CA ARG A 14 5.41 0.19 -4.96
C ARG A 14 4.74 0.91 -3.81
N GLU A 15 5.39 0.93 -2.66
CA GLU A 15 4.91 1.65 -1.48
C GLU A 15 5.01 3.15 -1.74
N THR A 16 6.17 3.60 -2.23
CA THR A 16 6.38 4.98 -2.65
C THR A 16 5.47 5.37 -3.82
N LEU A 17 5.24 4.50 -4.81
CA LEU A 17 4.32 4.72 -5.93
C LEU A 17 2.89 4.88 -5.42
N GLY A 18 2.42 3.95 -4.60
CA GLY A 18 1.10 4.02 -3.97
C GLY A 18 0.94 5.28 -3.11
N ALA A 19 1.99 5.70 -2.42
CA ALA A 19 2.01 6.96 -1.67
C ALA A 19 1.95 8.18 -2.59
N THR A 20 2.73 8.23 -3.67
CA THR A 20 2.63 9.31 -4.66
C THR A 20 1.26 9.36 -5.33
N LEU A 21 0.68 8.22 -5.68
CA LEU A 21 -0.68 8.14 -6.24
C LEU A 21 -1.72 8.67 -5.24
N LEU A 22 -1.54 8.39 -3.93
CA LEU A 22 -2.40 8.96 -2.89
C LEU A 22 -2.24 10.48 -2.77
N LEU A 23 -1.01 10.96 -2.78
CA LEU A 23 -0.69 12.39 -2.72
C LEU A 23 -1.22 13.15 -3.95
N ASP A 24 -1.25 12.50 -5.11
CA ASP A 24 -1.81 13.02 -6.37
C ASP A 24 -3.35 12.90 -6.42
N GLY A 25 -3.99 12.33 -5.39
CA GLY A 25 -5.45 12.12 -5.33
C GLY A 25 -5.96 10.93 -6.15
N GLN A 26 -5.06 10.14 -6.75
CA GLN A 26 -5.35 8.93 -7.51
C GLN A 26 -5.57 7.70 -6.61
N ALA A 27 -6.44 7.85 -5.61
CA ALA A 27 -6.63 6.84 -4.56
C ALA A 27 -7.08 5.46 -5.08
N ALA A 28 -7.85 5.42 -6.17
CA ALA A 28 -8.28 4.16 -6.79
C ALA A 28 -7.12 3.39 -7.44
N GLU A 29 -6.13 4.09 -8.00
CA GLU A 29 -4.95 3.45 -8.57
C GLU A 29 -3.99 3.01 -7.47
N ALA A 30 -3.84 3.84 -6.43
CA ALA A 30 -3.09 3.47 -5.23
C ALA A 30 -3.63 2.18 -4.58
N GLU A 31 -4.96 2.04 -4.47
CA GLU A 31 -5.59 0.81 -3.96
C GLU A 31 -5.15 -0.42 -4.77
N ARG A 32 -5.11 -0.34 -6.11
CA ARG A 32 -4.67 -1.46 -6.96
C ARG A 32 -3.22 -1.82 -6.70
N VAL A 33 -2.34 -0.82 -6.59
CA VAL A 33 -0.92 -1.03 -6.31
C VAL A 33 -0.73 -1.74 -4.97
N PHE A 34 -1.40 -1.27 -3.91
CA PHE A 34 -1.29 -1.90 -2.59
C PHE A 34 -1.89 -3.30 -2.55
N ARG A 35 -3.05 -3.53 -3.19
CA ARG A 35 -3.64 -4.88 -3.27
C ARG A 35 -2.72 -5.86 -4.00
N ALA A 36 -2.13 -5.45 -5.12
CA ALA A 36 -1.19 -6.29 -5.86
C ALA A 36 0.08 -6.62 -5.04
N ASP A 37 0.54 -5.69 -4.19
CA ASP A 37 1.64 -5.97 -3.27
C ASP A 37 1.21 -6.97 -2.18
N LEU A 38 0.02 -6.81 -1.62
CA LEU A 38 -0.53 -7.69 -0.58
C LEU A 38 -0.87 -9.10 -1.07
N GLU A 39 -1.18 -9.29 -2.36
CA GLU A 39 -1.33 -10.63 -2.93
C GLU A 39 -0.03 -11.44 -2.83
N ARG A 40 1.13 -10.77 -2.90
CA ARG A 40 2.44 -11.41 -2.79
C ARG A 40 2.95 -11.42 -1.37
N ASN A 41 2.73 -10.33 -0.63
CA ASN A 41 3.17 -10.13 0.74
C ASN A 41 1.98 -9.74 1.64
N PRO A 42 1.10 -10.69 2.02
CA PRO A 42 -0.15 -10.38 2.72
C PRO A 42 0.00 -9.68 4.07
N ARG A 43 1.20 -9.74 4.67
CA ARG A 43 1.53 -9.14 5.97
C ARG A 43 2.46 -7.93 5.86
N ASN A 44 2.61 -7.35 4.67
CA ASN A 44 3.40 -6.13 4.52
C ASN A 44 2.65 -4.95 5.16
N GLY A 45 3.14 -4.49 6.31
CA GLY A 45 2.50 -3.40 7.05
C GLY A 45 2.48 -2.06 6.31
N ARG A 46 3.48 -1.76 5.48
CA ARG A 46 3.53 -0.51 4.69
C ARG A 46 2.44 -0.52 3.62
N SER A 47 2.26 -1.65 2.92
CA SER A 47 1.18 -1.82 1.95
C SER A 47 -0.20 -1.89 2.59
N LEU A 48 -0.36 -2.49 3.77
CA LEU A 48 -1.62 -2.47 4.52
C LEU A 48 -2.00 -1.04 4.96
N PHE A 49 -1.02 -0.25 5.41
CA PHE A 49 -1.21 1.15 5.76
C PHE A 49 -1.60 2.00 4.54
N GLY A 50 -0.90 1.83 3.43
CA GLY A 50 -1.23 2.48 2.17
C GLY A 50 -2.62 2.12 1.65
N LEU A 51 -2.99 0.84 1.71
CA LEU A 51 -4.33 0.36 1.35
C LEU A 51 -5.40 1.01 2.22
N TRP A 52 -5.18 1.07 3.54
CA TRP A 52 -6.11 1.74 4.46
C TRP A 52 -6.31 3.21 4.06
N LYS A 53 -5.24 3.95 3.80
CA LYS A 53 -5.32 5.36 3.38
C LYS A 53 -6.00 5.56 2.03
N ALA A 54 -5.75 4.66 1.07
CA ALA A 54 -6.42 4.67 -0.23
C ALA A 54 -7.93 4.42 -0.13
N LEU A 55 -8.35 3.55 0.78
CA LEU A 55 -9.77 3.26 1.01
C LEU A 55 -10.46 4.40 1.77
N GLU A 56 -9.76 5.06 2.71
CA GLU A 56 -10.27 6.28 3.37
C GLU A 56 -10.49 7.42 2.37
N ALA A 57 -9.52 7.67 1.49
CA ALA A 57 -9.61 8.70 0.45
C ALA A 57 -10.75 8.45 -0.55
N GLN A 58 -11.14 7.19 -0.75
CA GLN A 58 -12.29 6.80 -1.58
C GLN A 58 -13.62 6.70 -0.81
N HIS A 59 -13.65 7.05 0.48
CA HIS A 59 -14.82 6.90 1.35
C HIS A 59 -15.34 5.45 1.49
N LYS A 60 -14.49 4.44 1.25
CA LYS A 60 -14.82 3.01 1.40
C LYS A 60 -14.65 2.56 2.85
N THR A 61 -15.42 3.15 3.75
CA THR A 61 -15.22 3.06 5.22
C THR A 61 -15.20 1.62 5.75
N ARG A 62 -16.01 0.71 5.19
CA ARG A 62 -16.04 -0.69 5.64
C ARG A 62 -14.73 -1.42 5.32
N GLU A 63 -14.23 -1.24 4.11
CA GLU A 63 -12.98 -1.87 3.65
C GLU A 63 -11.78 -1.24 4.33
N ALA A 64 -11.81 0.09 4.54
CA ALA A 64 -10.79 0.81 5.29
C ALA A 64 -10.64 0.28 6.72
N VAL A 65 -11.74 -0.04 7.42
CA VAL A 65 -11.70 -0.63 8.76
C VAL A 65 -11.04 -2.01 8.75
N VAL A 66 -11.29 -2.83 7.72
CA VAL A 66 -10.65 -4.14 7.58
C VAL A 66 -9.14 -3.98 7.35
N ALA A 67 -8.75 -3.16 6.37
CA ALA A 67 -7.33 -2.91 6.07
C ALA A 67 -6.58 -2.33 7.28
N ARG A 68 -7.22 -1.45 8.05
CA ARG A 68 -6.66 -0.91 9.29
C ARG A 68 -6.42 -2.00 10.34
N ARG A 69 -7.34 -2.94 10.53
CA ARG A 69 -7.16 -4.02 11.50
C ARG A 69 -6.02 -4.95 11.13
N GLU A 70 -5.92 -5.30 9.85
CA GLU A 70 -4.81 -6.09 9.33
C GLU A 70 -3.47 -5.35 9.51
N PHE A 71 -3.45 -4.04 9.22
CA PHE A 71 -2.30 -3.18 9.50
C PHE A 71 -1.91 -3.20 10.98
N GLU A 72 -2.86 -2.94 11.89
CA GLU A 72 -2.61 -2.96 13.34
C GLU A 72 -2.09 -4.33 13.82
N ALA A 73 -2.54 -5.42 13.22
CA ALA A 73 -2.04 -6.76 13.51
C ALA A 73 -0.60 -6.98 12.98
N ALA A 74 -0.31 -6.54 11.76
CA ALA A 74 1.01 -6.66 11.14
C ALA A 74 2.06 -5.73 11.75
N TRP A 75 1.64 -4.55 12.23
CA TRP A 75 2.52 -3.49 12.77
C TRP A 75 2.60 -3.48 14.30
N LYS A 76 2.01 -4.47 14.97
CA LYS A 76 1.92 -4.55 16.45
C LYS A 76 3.28 -4.49 17.17
N ASN A 77 4.35 -4.95 16.52
CA ASN A 77 5.70 -5.00 17.09
C ASN A 77 6.63 -3.91 16.52
N ALA A 78 6.12 -2.98 15.71
CA ALA A 78 6.94 -1.93 15.12
C ALA A 78 6.94 -0.70 16.03
N ASP A 79 8.13 -0.26 16.42
CA ASP A 79 8.33 0.88 17.32
C ASP A 79 8.08 2.26 16.67
N THR A 80 7.54 2.31 15.45
CA THR A 80 7.42 3.55 14.66
C THR A 80 6.01 3.73 14.09
N GLN A 81 5.49 4.96 14.14
CA GLN A 81 4.26 5.33 13.44
C GLN A 81 4.58 5.58 11.96
N LEU A 82 3.88 4.88 11.06
CA LEU A 82 3.98 5.13 9.62
C LEU A 82 3.16 6.36 9.21
N LYS A 83 3.76 7.21 8.37
CA LYS A 83 3.04 8.25 7.61
C LYS A 83 3.09 7.91 6.13
N VAL A 84 2.17 8.49 5.36
CA VAL A 84 2.12 8.28 3.91
C VAL A 84 3.39 8.80 3.24
N GLU A 85 4.00 9.85 3.78
CA GLU A 85 5.28 10.38 3.27
C GLU A 85 6.49 9.49 3.58
N ASP A 86 6.34 8.55 4.53
CA ASP A 86 7.40 7.63 4.97
C ASP A 86 7.33 6.26 4.29
N LEU A 87 6.46 6.11 3.26
CA LEU A 87 6.22 4.89 2.47
C LEU A 87 7.18 4.72 1.28
#